data_AF-A0A6B3FB45-F1
#
_entry.id   AF-A0A6B3FB45-F1
#
_cell.length_a   1.000
_cell.length_b   1.000
_cell.length_c   1.000
_cell.angle_alpha   90.00
_cell.angle_beta   90.00
_cell.angle_gamma   90.00
#
_symmetry.space_group_name_H-M   'P 1'
#
loop_
_entity.id
_entity.type
_entity.pdbx_description
1 polymer ?
#
loop_
_entity_poly.entity_id
_entity_poly.type
_entity_poly.pdbx_seq_one_letter_code
_entity_poly.pdbx_strand_id
1 'polypeptide(L)'
;APLGERLRLLSHHTAHVLSGYLLSGHEHAAGLVIDAGGSSLGSDFGPGRERVTGYDLRPDRVDRVHQAMPTILPGPRRVHSSLGHFYRNLAQRVIPPGDEPEGSMMALAAYGDPQRYGTRLRELVRLGDDGDVRIAHPWGSADRDTPLLLDGRAWTARNAS
;
A
#
# COMPACT_ATOMS: atom_id res chain seq x y z
N ALA A 1 -6.61 14.19 35.82
CA ALA A 1 -6.26 12.93 35.15
C ALA A 1 -4.92 13.12 34.45
N PRO A 2 -3.88 12.37 34.82
CA PRO A 2 -2.63 12.34 34.06
C PRO A 2 -2.89 11.95 32.60
N LEU A 3 -2.05 12.43 31.68
CA LEU A 3 -2.21 12.27 30.23
C LEU A 3 -2.45 10.81 29.80
N GLY A 4 -1.83 9.86 30.51
CA GLY A 4 -1.96 8.43 30.24
C GLY A 4 -3.39 7.87 30.37
N GLU A 5 -4.24 8.42 31.23
CA GLU A 5 -5.63 7.94 31.41
C GLU A 5 -6.53 8.30 30.22
N ARG A 6 -6.17 9.37 29.49
CA ARG A 6 -6.93 9.90 28.34
C ARG A 6 -6.35 9.47 26.99
N LEU A 7 -5.19 8.83 26.98
CA LEU A 7 -4.59 8.34 25.76
C LEU A 7 -5.33 7.07 25.28
N ARG A 8 -5.69 7.04 24.01
CA ARG A 8 -6.20 5.85 23.32
C ARG A 8 -5.36 5.66 22.07
N LEU A 9 -4.73 4.50 21.96
CA LEU A 9 -4.02 4.11 20.75
C LEU A 9 -5.01 3.46 19.79
N LEU A 10 -4.97 3.88 18.54
CA LEU A 10 -5.77 3.34 17.45
C LEU A 10 -4.84 2.76 16.39
N SER A 11 -5.22 1.64 15.78
CA SER A 11 -4.50 1.14 14.59
C SER A 11 -4.54 2.19 13.48
N HIS A 12 -3.44 2.28 12.73
CA HIS A 12 -3.30 3.18 11.58
C HIS A 12 -4.39 2.92 10.53
N HIS A 13 -4.63 1.66 10.17
CA HIS A 13 -5.69 1.32 9.21
C HIS A 13 -7.08 1.60 9.77
N THR A 14 -7.29 1.41 11.07
CA THR A 14 -8.58 1.74 11.69
C THR A 14 -8.82 3.25 11.70
N ALA A 15 -7.78 4.06 11.94
CA ALA A 15 -7.87 5.51 11.81
C ALA A 15 -8.24 5.94 10.37
N HIS A 16 -7.59 5.33 9.37
CA HIS A 16 -7.90 5.58 7.96
C HIS A 16 -9.33 5.21 7.58
N VAL A 17 -9.81 4.03 7.98
CA VAL A 17 -11.16 3.61 7.58
C VAL A 17 -12.23 4.46 8.26
N LEU A 18 -12.01 4.86 9.51
CA LEU A 18 -12.94 5.70 10.25
C LEU A 18 -13.02 7.12 9.71
N SER A 19 -11.91 7.70 9.24
CA SER A 19 -11.95 9.04 8.66
C SER A 19 -12.84 9.11 7.40
N GLY A 20 -12.89 8.03 6.61
CA GLY A 20 -13.83 7.91 5.50
C GLY A 20 -15.26 7.58 5.95
N TYR A 21 -15.42 6.55 6.79
CA TYR A 21 -16.73 6.05 7.18
C TYR A 21 -17.56 7.08 7.95
N LEU A 22 -16.98 7.75 8.95
CA LEU A 22 -17.68 8.74 9.77
C LEU A 22 -18.17 9.96 8.97
N LEU A 23 -17.54 10.23 7.82
CA LEU A 23 -17.92 11.31 6.91
C LEU A 23 -18.79 10.85 5.74
N SER A 24 -19.02 9.54 5.60
CA SER A 24 -19.70 8.97 4.44
C SER A 24 -21.23 9.13 4.46
N GLY A 25 -21.83 9.31 5.64
CA GLY A 25 -23.28 9.33 5.82
C GLY A 25 -23.95 7.95 5.72
N HIS A 26 -23.19 6.87 5.56
CA HIS A 26 -23.72 5.51 5.52
C HIS A 26 -23.82 4.93 6.93
N GLU A 27 -24.96 4.30 7.24
CA GLU A 27 -25.12 3.56 8.49
C GLU A 27 -24.37 2.22 8.45
N HIS A 28 -24.20 1.61 7.28
CA HIS A 28 -23.48 0.34 7.12
C HIS A 28 -22.58 0.38 5.89
N ALA A 29 -21.30 0.04 6.03
CA ALA A 29 -20.34 0.06 4.94
C ALA A 29 -19.29 -1.05 5.03
N ALA A 30 -18.84 -1.52 3.86
CA ALA A 30 -17.58 -2.25 3.75
C ALA A 30 -16.43 -1.24 3.66
N GLY A 31 -15.43 -1.38 4.51
CA GLY A 31 -14.22 -0.57 4.50
C GLY A 31 -13.04 -1.33 3.91
N LEU A 32 -12.25 -0.68 3.07
CA LEU A 32 -11.01 -1.23 2.53
C LEU A 32 -9.89 -0.21 2.65
N VAL A 33 -8.82 -0.58 3.35
CA VAL A 33 -7.60 0.23 3.45
C VAL A 33 -6.48 -0.50 2.75
N ILE A 34 -5.89 0.13 1.73
CA ILE A 34 -4.68 -0.33 1.03
C ILE A 34 -3.63 0.74 1.21
N ASP A 35 -2.50 0.40 1.85
CA ASP A 35 -1.44 1.36 2.17
C ASP A 35 -0.04 0.84 1.81
N ALA A 36 0.90 1.77 1.60
CA ALA A 36 2.33 1.53 1.65
C ALA A 36 2.70 0.81 2.96
N GLY A 37 2.13 1.26 4.07
CA GLY A 37 2.18 0.52 5.32
C GLY A 37 1.61 1.20 6.55
N GLY A 38 0.88 0.42 7.34
CA GLY A 38 0.32 0.87 8.60
C GLY A 38 1.11 0.45 9.85
N SER A 39 0.33 0.22 10.90
CA SER A 39 0.84 -0.04 12.25
C SER A 39 1.06 -1.53 12.51
N SER A 40 1.70 -1.84 13.63
CA SER A 40 1.71 -3.19 14.23
C SER A 40 0.64 -3.34 15.32
N LEU A 41 -0.21 -2.33 15.53
CA LEU A 41 -1.26 -2.33 16.56
C LEU A 41 -2.48 -3.12 16.07
N GLY A 42 -3.07 -3.92 16.96
CA GLY A 42 -4.15 -4.84 16.59
C GLY A 42 -3.64 -5.98 15.71
N SER A 43 -2.51 -6.57 16.07
CA SER A 43 -1.87 -7.71 15.39
C SER A 43 -2.62 -9.02 15.63
N ASP A 44 -3.96 -8.98 15.61
CA ASP A 44 -4.81 -10.15 15.84
C ASP A 44 -4.55 -11.24 14.78
N PHE A 45 -3.91 -10.88 13.66
CA PHE A 45 -3.66 -11.73 12.50
C PHE A 45 -2.17 -11.86 12.08
N GLY A 46 -1.19 -11.35 12.85
CA GLY A 46 0.24 -11.64 12.62
C GLY A 46 1.27 -10.56 13.02
N PRO A 47 2.58 -10.89 13.05
CA PRO A 47 3.65 -10.02 13.56
C PRO A 47 4.14 -8.96 12.55
N GLY A 48 3.49 -8.85 11.39
CA GLY A 48 3.89 -7.94 10.32
C GLY A 48 3.45 -6.50 10.54
N ARG A 49 3.35 -5.76 9.43
CA ARG A 49 2.71 -4.44 9.38
C ARG A 49 1.50 -4.50 8.47
N GLU A 50 0.47 -3.73 8.81
CA GLU A 50 -0.73 -3.60 7.98
C GLU A 50 -0.37 -3.18 6.54
N ARG A 51 -1.03 -3.84 5.57
CA ARG A 51 -0.91 -3.57 4.13
C ARG A 51 -2.27 -3.42 3.47
N VAL A 52 -3.11 -4.40 3.71
CA VAL A 52 -4.50 -4.42 3.28
C VAL A 52 -5.33 -4.81 4.49
N THR A 53 -6.38 -4.04 4.78
CA THR A 53 -7.32 -4.37 5.85
C THR A 53 -8.74 -4.15 5.36
N GLY A 54 -9.58 -5.16 5.55
CA GLY A 54 -11.02 -5.11 5.27
C GLY A 54 -11.83 -4.97 6.54
N TYR A 55 -12.91 -4.20 6.47
CA TYR A 55 -13.77 -3.89 7.60
C TYR A 55 -15.26 -4.06 7.27
N ASP A 56 -16.05 -4.48 8.26
CA ASP A 56 -17.50 -4.32 8.32
C ASP A 56 -17.81 -3.20 9.34
N LEU A 57 -18.45 -2.11 8.88
CA LEU A 57 -18.56 -0.85 9.63
C LEU A 57 -20.03 -0.49 9.89
N ARG A 58 -20.36 -0.31 11.17
CA ARG A 58 -21.66 0.16 11.68
C ARG A 58 -21.44 1.28 12.72
N PRO A 59 -22.46 2.07 13.10
CA PRO A 59 -22.25 3.24 13.95
C PRO A 59 -21.78 2.88 15.36
N ASP A 60 -22.11 1.66 15.80
CA ASP A 60 -21.78 1.09 17.11
C ASP A 60 -20.64 0.05 17.04
N ARG A 61 -20.17 -0.31 15.84
CA ARG A 61 -19.26 -1.44 15.66
C ARG A 61 -18.30 -1.26 14.48
N VAL A 62 -17.03 -1.52 14.73
CA VAL A 62 -15.95 -1.48 13.74
C VAL A 62 -15.27 -2.83 13.73
N ASP A 63 -15.72 -3.72 12.85
CA ASP A 63 -15.18 -5.06 12.76
C ASP A 63 -14.11 -5.14 11.70
N ARG A 64 -12.93 -5.62 12.09
CA ARG A 64 -11.92 -6.02 11.12
C ARG A 64 -12.24 -7.43 10.65
N VAL A 65 -12.58 -7.59 9.37
CA VAL A 65 -12.95 -8.89 8.79
C VAL A 65 -11.80 -9.54 8.00
N HIS A 66 -10.81 -8.74 7.61
CA HIS A 66 -9.63 -9.23 6.89
C HIS A 66 -8.40 -8.38 7.21
N GLN A 67 -7.22 -8.99 7.28
CA GLN A 67 -5.96 -8.28 7.45
C GLN A 67 -4.78 -9.03 6.80
N ALA A 68 -4.09 -8.35 5.89
CA ALA A 68 -2.81 -8.80 5.34
C ALA A 68 -1.65 -8.10 6.08
N MET A 69 -0.89 -8.87 6.86
CA MET A 69 0.26 -8.39 7.64
C MET A 69 1.54 -9.19 7.34
N PRO A 70 2.11 -9.10 6.13
CA PRO A 70 3.32 -9.84 5.79
C PRO A 70 4.46 -9.48 6.76
N THR A 71 5.16 -10.51 7.22
CA THR A 71 6.32 -10.34 8.11
C THR A 71 7.44 -9.63 7.36
N ILE A 72 8.03 -8.61 7.98
CA ILE A 72 9.20 -7.94 7.43
C ILE A 72 10.41 -8.80 7.75
N LEU A 73 10.91 -9.55 6.77
CA LEU A 73 12.11 -10.35 6.94
C LEU A 73 13.34 -9.42 6.99
N PRO A 74 14.25 -9.59 7.98
CA PRO A 74 15.50 -8.86 8.04
C PRO A 74 16.44 -9.33 6.92
N GLY A 75 17.13 -8.39 6.27
CA GLY A 75 18.08 -8.65 5.19
C GLY A 75 18.25 -7.43 4.27
N PRO A 76 19.22 -7.47 3.34
CA PRO A 76 19.48 -6.36 2.40
C PRO A 76 18.31 -6.09 1.45
N ARG A 77 17.41 -7.06 1.32
CA ARG A 77 16.13 -6.94 0.62
C ARG A 77 15.04 -6.93 1.67
N ARG A 78 14.63 -5.75 2.15
CA ARG A 78 13.40 -5.62 2.96
C ARG A 78 12.21 -5.93 2.06
N VAL A 79 11.94 -7.21 1.82
CA VAL A 79 10.85 -7.65 0.94
C VAL A 79 9.57 -7.56 1.74
N HIS A 80 8.77 -6.55 1.47
CA HIS A 80 7.38 -6.51 1.91
C HIS A 80 6.55 -6.17 0.69
N SER A 81 5.58 -6.99 0.32
CA SER A 81 4.70 -6.67 -0.79
C SER A 81 3.74 -5.58 -0.37
N SER A 82 3.72 -4.47 -1.11
CA SER A 82 2.78 -3.39 -0.89
C SER A 82 2.44 -2.73 -2.23
N LEU A 83 1.15 -2.59 -2.50
CA LEU A 83 0.67 -1.88 -3.68
C LEU A 83 1.05 -0.40 -3.64
N GLY A 84 1.03 0.23 -2.46
CA GLY A 84 1.46 1.62 -2.31
C GLY A 84 2.95 1.82 -2.63
N HIS A 85 3.82 0.92 -2.14
CA HIS A 85 5.24 0.98 -2.49
C HIS A 85 5.50 0.64 -3.96
N PHE A 86 4.77 -0.34 -4.52
CA PHE A 86 4.82 -0.65 -5.95
C PHE A 86 4.50 0.57 -6.82
N TYR A 87 3.37 1.21 -6.53
CA TYR A 87 2.93 2.38 -7.25
C TYR A 87 3.94 3.54 -7.12
N ARG A 88 4.40 3.82 -5.90
CA ARG A 88 5.45 4.82 -5.65
C ARG A 88 6.74 4.55 -6.41
N ASN A 89 7.22 3.31 -6.39
CA ASN A 89 8.48 2.95 -7.03
C ASN A 89 8.41 3.10 -8.55
N LEU A 90 7.26 2.77 -9.15
CA LEU A 90 6.99 2.99 -10.56
C LEU A 90 6.91 4.49 -10.86
N ALA A 91 6.12 5.23 -10.08
CA ALA A 91 5.91 6.67 -10.22
C ALA A 91 7.23 7.45 -10.20
N GLN A 92 8.09 7.20 -9.23
CA GLN A 92 9.40 7.85 -9.09
C GLN A 92 10.38 7.56 -10.22
N ARG A 93 10.07 6.60 -11.10
CA ARG A 93 10.92 6.20 -12.23
C ARG A 93 10.36 6.55 -13.60
N VAL A 94 9.10 6.98 -13.64
CA VAL A 94 8.43 7.39 -14.88
C VAL A 94 8.19 8.89 -14.87
N ILE A 95 7.95 9.47 -13.70
CA ILE A 95 7.67 10.89 -13.54
C ILE A 95 8.97 11.63 -13.18
N PRO A 96 9.27 12.77 -13.85
CA PRO A 96 10.39 13.62 -13.50
C PRO A 96 10.37 14.07 -12.02
N PRO A 97 11.55 14.33 -11.42
CA PRO A 97 11.63 14.84 -10.06
C PRO A 97 10.91 16.18 -9.89
N GLY A 98 10.13 16.33 -8.81
CA GLY A 98 9.47 17.59 -8.42
C GLY A 98 7.95 17.57 -8.50
N ASP A 99 7.35 16.62 -9.21
CA ASP A 99 5.93 16.69 -9.62
C ASP A 99 4.97 15.77 -8.83
N GLU A 100 5.13 15.58 -7.51
CA GLU A 100 4.30 14.62 -6.72
C GLU A 100 4.06 13.29 -7.47
N PRO A 101 5.09 12.44 -7.64
CA PRO A 101 5.16 11.47 -8.71
C PRO A 101 3.96 10.52 -8.76
N GLU A 102 3.42 10.11 -7.61
CA GLU A 102 2.23 9.27 -7.51
C GLU A 102 0.98 9.93 -8.13
N GLY A 103 0.75 11.22 -7.85
CA GLY A 103 -0.37 11.98 -8.39
C GLY A 103 -0.22 12.25 -9.89
N SER A 104 0.99 12.62 -10.32
CA SER A 104 1.29 12.81 -11.74
C SER A 104 1.20 11.53 -12.55
N MET A 105 1.63 10.39 -12.00
CA MET A 105 1.42 9.08 -12.61
C MET A 105 -0.08 8.76 -12.77
N MET A 106 -0.90 9.13 -11.78
CA MET A 106 -2.35 8.90 -11.83
C MET A 106 -2.98 9.76 -12.94
N ALA A 107 -2.56 11.02 -13.05
CA ALA A 107 -3.02 11.90 -14.12
C ALA A 107 -2.59 11.40 -15.51
N LEU A 108 -1.35 10.93 -15.65
CA LEU A 108 -0.83 10.38 -16.91
C LEU A 108 -1.55 9.08 -17.32
N ALA A 109 -1.96 8.25 -16.36
CA ALA A 109 -2.66 7.01 -16.61
C ALA A 109 -3.98 7.20 -17.40
N ALA A 110 -4.64 8.36 -17.28
CA ALA A 110 -5.85 8.68 -18.04
C ALA A 110 -5.63 8.76 -19.56
N TYR A 111 -4.39 8.98 -20.00
CA TYR A 111 -3.99 9.04 -21.41
C TYR A 111 -3.30 7.76 -21.90
N GLY A 112 -3.15 6.76 -21.03
CA GLY A 112 -2.43 5.53 -21.33
C GLY A 112 -3.22 4.57 -22.24
N ASP A 113 -2.50 3.76 -23.02
CA ASP A 113 -3.06 2.57 -23.66
C ASP A 113 -2.83 1.34 -22.77
N PRO A 114 -3.87 0.77 -22.14
CA PRO A 114 -3.72 -0.39 -21.26
C PRO A 114 -3.27 -1.65 -22.01
N GLN A 115 -3.45 -1.73 -23.34
CA GLN A 115 -3.02 -2.90 -24.12
C GLN A 115 -1.51 -2.91 -24.34
N ARG A 116 -0.86 -1.74 -24.32
CA ARG A 116 0.58 -1.61 -24.59
C ARG A 116 1.45 -2.26 -23.52
N TYR A 117 1.14 -2.05 -22.24
CA TYR A 117 1.95 -2.55 -21.11
C TYR A 117 1.15 -3.26 -20.01
N GLY A 118 -0.18 -3.29 -20.09
CA GLY A 118 -1.03 -3.78 -18.99
C GLY A 118 -0.76 -5.24 -18.63
N THR A 119 -0.49 -6.11 -19.61
CA THR A 119 -0.15 -7.52 -19.32
C THR A 119 1.17 -7.64 -18.56
N ARG A 120 2.22 -6.92 -18.99
CA ARG A 120 3.53 -6.93 -18.32
C ARG A 120 3.45 -6.38 -16.90
N LEU A 121 2.68 -5.32 -16.67
CA LEU A 121 2.48 -4.76 -15.33
C LEU A 121 1.70 -5.72 -14.42
N ARG A 122 0.69 -6.41 -14.96
CA ARG A 122 -0.06 -7.45 -14.21
C ARG A 122 0.84 -8.60 -13.78
N GLU A 123 1.82 -9.01 -14.59
CA GLU A 123 2.77 -10.07 -14.22
C GLU A 123 3.66 -9.73 -13.02
N LEU A 124 3.85 -8.43 -12.72
CA LEU A 124 4.61 -7.96 -11.55
C LEU A 124 3.83 -8.07 -10.23
N VAL A 125 2.50 -8.17 -10.30
CA VAL A 125 1.61 -8.19 -9.14
C VAL A 125 0.82 -9.50 -9.16
N ARG A 126 1.14 -10.40 -8.23
CA ARG A 126 0.37 -11.64 -8.05
C ARG A 126 -0.58 -11.48 -6.88
N LEU A 127 -1.86 -11.68 -7.12
CA LEU A 127 -2.87 -11.77 -6.06
C LEU A 127 -2.91 -13.21 -5.57
N GLY A 128 -2.83 -13.40 -4.26
CA GLY A 128 -3.04 -14.68 -3.60
C GLY A 128 -4.46 -14.77 -3.01
N ASP A 129 -4.71 -15.85 -2.30
CA ASP A 129 -5.95 -16.01 -1.55
C ASP A 129 -6.02 -15.00 -0.41
N ASP A 130 -7.25 -14.71 0.05
CA ASP A 130 -7.51 -13.83 1.19
C ASP A 130 -6.75 -12.49 1.11
N GLY A 131 -6.80 -11.80 -0.03
CA GLY A 131 -6.22 -10.46 -0.15
C GLY A 131 -4.69 -10.36 -0.07
N ASP A 132 -3.96 -11.50 -0.10
CA ASP A 132 -2.50 -11.50 -0.19
C ASP A 132 -2.07 -10.87 -1.51
N VAL A 133 -1.05 -10.02 -1.44
CA VAL A 133 -0.44 -9.41 -2.61
C VAL A 133 1.03 -9.78 -2.60
N ARG A 134 1.52 -10.33 -3.71
CA ARG A 134 2.92 -10.71 -3.89
C ARG A 134 3.54 -9.88 -4.99
N ILE A 135 4.55 -9.10 -4.61
CA ILE A 135 5.30 -8.23 -5.51
C ILE A 135 6.77 -8.46 -5.21
N ALA A 136 7.54 -8.82 -6.23
CA ALA A 136 8.97 -9.09 -6.07
C ALA A 136 9.73 -7.83 -5.60
N HIS A 137 10.84 -8.03 -4.89
CA HIS A 137 11.80 -6.95 -4.67
C HIS A 137 12.47 -6.59 -6.02
N PRO A 138 12.72 -5.29 -6.29
CA PRO A 138 12.50 -4.13 -5.43
C PRO A 138 11.09 -3.54 -5.55
N TRP A 139 10.33 -3.95 -6.57
CA TRP A 139 9.04 -3.39 -6.97
C TRP A 139 8.12 -3.08 -5.79
N GLY A 140 7.81 -4.06 -4.93
CA GLY A 140 6.87 -3.87 -3.82
C GLY A 140 7.46 -3.27 -2.54
N SER A 141 8.77 -3.03 -2.49
CA SER A 141 9.48 -2.72 -1.24
C SER A 141 9.74 -1.23 -1.04
N ALA A 142 10.06 -0.81 0.19
CA ALA A 142 10.49 0.55 0.49
C ALA A 142 11.95 0.82 0.04
N ASP A 143 12.42 0.14 -1.00
CA ASP A 143 13.77 0.24 -1.55
C ASP A 143 13.78 1.18 -2.76
N ARG A 144 14.42 2.34 -2.59
CA ARG A 144 14.53 3.37 -3.63
C ARG A 144 15.83 3.26 -4.43
N ASP A 145 16.79 2.49 -3.94
CA ASP A 145 18.16 2.49 -4.43
C ASP A 145 18.44 1.32 -5.37
N THR A 146 17.78 0.17 -5.17
CA THR A 146 17.93 -0.95 -6.10
C THR A 146 17.32 -0.59 -7.46
N PRO A 147 18.08 -0.71 -8.58
CA PRO A 147 17.55 -0.47 -9.91
C PRO A 147 16.41 -1.43 -10.27
N LEU A 148 15.37 -0.92 -10.93
CA LEU A 148 14.35 -1.75 -11.57
C LEU A 148 14.83 -2.10 -12.97
N LEU A 149 14.95 -3.40 -13.25
CA LEU A 149 15.36 -3.89 -14.57
C LEU A 149 14.11 -4.16 -15.41
N LEU A 150 13.98 -3.46 -16.54
CA LEU A 150 12.95 -3.68 -17.54
C LEU A 150 13.62 -3.71 -18.92
N ASP A 151 13.40 -4.80 -19.67
CA ASP A 151 13.92 -4.98 -21.04
C ASP A 151 15.43 -4.67 -21.17
N GLY A 152 16.23 -5.12 -20.18
CA GLY A 152 17.68 -4.94 -20.15
C GLY A 152 18.16 -3.53 -19.76
N ARG A 153 17.25 -2.60 -19.45
CA ARG A 153 17.56 -1.25 -18.98
C ARG A 153 17.38 -1.15 -17.47
N ALA A 154 18.30 -0.46 -16.81
CA ALA A 154 18.25 -0.19 -15.38
C ALA A 154 17.63 1.18 -15.09
N TRP A 155 16.53 1.18 -14.34
CA TRP A 155 15.78 2.36 -13.95
C TRP A 155 15.95 2.62 -12.44
N THR A 156 16.58 3.74 -12.13
CA THR A 156 16.84 4.26 -10.79
C THR A 156 16.13 5.60 -10.64
N ALA A 157 15.92 6.07 -9.41
CA ALA A 157 15.40 7.41 -9.18
C ALA A 157 16.30 8.52 -9.78
N ARG A 158 17.58 8.23 -10.07
CA ARG A 158 18.56 9.21 -10.58
C ARG A 158 18.62 9.32 -12.11
N ASN A 159 18.14 8.31 -12.84
CA ASN A 159 18.22 8.25 -14.31
C ASN A 159 16.86 8.12 -14.98
N ALA A 160 15.79 8.36 -14.22
CA ALA A 160 14.40 8.43 -14.69
C ALA A 160 14.01 9.80 -15.27
N SER A 161 14.99 10.71 -15.44
CA SER A 161 14.85 12.02 -16.06
C SER A 161 15.06 11.96 -17.57
#